data_AF-A0A967TYW0-F1
#
_entry.id   AF-A0A967TYW0-F1
#
_cell.length_a   1.000
_cell.length_b   1.000
_cell.length_c   1.000
_cell.angle_alpha   90.00
_cell.angle_beta   90.00
_cell.angle_gamma   90.00
#
_symmetry.space_group_name_H-M   'P 1'
#
loop_
_entity.id
_entity.type
_entity.pdbx_description
1 polymer ?
#
loop_
_entity_poly.entity_id
_entity_poly.type
_entity_poly.pdbx_seq_one_letter_code
_entity_poly.pdbx_strand_id
1 'polypeptide(L)' 'AQILQEAGLPDGVLNVVYGGGSEIGEGLLNHADIAGISFTGSSDIGSRIGEVCGKTLKRCSLELGGKNGQVVLKDANLEL' A
#
# COMPACT_ATOMS: atom_id res chain seq x y z
N ALA A 1 -16.25 5.62 0.52
CA ALA A 1 -16.52 6.56 -0.60
C ALA A 1 -17.65 7.53 -0.25
N GLN A 2 -18.85 7.04 0.08
CA GLN A 2 -20.05 7.88 0.33
C GLN A 2 -19.81 9.02 1.34
N ILE A 3 -19.23 8.74 2.52
CA ILE A 3 -18.95 9.77 3.53
C ILE A 3 -18.09 10.93 2.99
N LEU A 4 -17.09 10.64 2.13
CA LEU A 4 -16.24 11.68 1.55
C LEU A 4 -16.97 12.50 0.48
N GLN A 5 -17.86 11.85 -0.27
CA GLN A 5 -18.73 12.53 -1.22
C GLN A 5 -19.73 13.45 -0.50
N GLU A 6 -20.36 12.96 0.57
CA GLU A 6 -21.26 13.75 1.44
C GLU A 6 -20.53 14.93 2.10
N ALA A 7 -19.25 14.76 2.44
CA ALA A 7 -18.39 15.83 2.94
C ALA A 7 -18.00 16.87 1.87
N GLY A 8 -18.43 16.71 0.62
CA GLY A 8 -18.20 17.67 -0.47
C GLY A 8 -16.86 17.50 -1.18
N LEU A 9 -16.23 16.32 -1.13
CA LEU A 9 -15.02 16.05 -1.90
C LEU A 9 -15.32 16.17 -3.41
N PRO A 10 -14.54 16.96 -4.18
CA PRO A 10 -14.79 17.12 -5.61
C PRO A 10 -14.66 15.82 -6.40
N ASP A 11 -15.42 15.73 -7.50
CA ASP A 11 -15.38 14.59 -8.42
C ASP A 11 -13.97 14.35 -8.96
N GLY A 12 -13.57 13.07 -9.03
CA GLY A 12 -12.27 12.64 -9.53
C GLY A 12 -11.12 12.72 -8.52
N VAL A 13 -11.29 13.36 -7.36
CA VAL A 13 -10.24 13.43 -6.32
C VAL A 13 -10.03 12.08 -5.64
N LEU A 14 -11.11 11.34 -5.36
CA LEU A 14 -11.04 9.96 -4.89
C LEU A 14 -11.74 9.04 -5.89
N ASN A 15 -11.00 8.02 -6.33
CA ASN A 15 -11.54 6.93 -7.13
C ASN A 15 -11.33 5.63 -6.37
N VAL A 16 -12.42 4.90 -6.08
CA VAL A 16 -12.37 3.59 -5.44
C VAL A 16 -12.71 2.54 -6.48
N VAL A 17 -11.75 1.66 -6.76
CA VAL A 17 -11.87 0.63 -7.80
C VAL A 17 -11.74 -0.74 -7.14
N TYR A 18 -12.65 -1.65 -7.47
CA TYR A 18 -12.65 -3.03 -7.00
C TYR A 18 -12.24 -3.95 -8.14
N GLY A 19 -11.37 -4.92 -7.86
CA GLY A 19 -10.90 -5.88 -8.86
C GLY A 19 -9.75 -6.73 -8.34
N GLY A 20 -9.41 -7.78 -9.08
CA GLY A 20 -8.25 -8.61 -8.76
C GLY A 20 -6.94 -7.88 -9.04
N GLY A 21 -5.93 -8.05 -8.19
CA GLY A 21 -4.62 -7.42 -8.39
C GLY A 21 -3.97 -7.78 -9.74
N SER A 22 -4.22 -8.99 -10.25
CA SER A 22 -3.76 -9.44 -11.57
C SER A 22 -4.44 -8.73 -12.74
N GLU A 23 -5.60 -8.13 -12.52
CA GLU A 23 -6.41 -7.46 -13.56
C GLU A 23 -6.23 -5.94 -13.50
N ILE A 24 -6.37 -5.34 -12.31
CA ILE A 24 -6.30 -3.88 -12.15
C ILE A 24 -4.94 -3.38 -11.66
N GLY A 25 -4.19 -4.20 -10.92
CA GLY A 25 -2.98 -3.77 -10.22
C GLY A 25 -1.83 -3.44 -11.17
N GLU A 26 -1.55 -4.31 -12.14
CA GLU A 26 -0.47 -4.07 -13.12
C GLU A 26 -0.78 -2.88 -14.04
N GLY A 27 -2.05 -2.65 -14.39
CA GLY A 27 -2.47 -1.48 -15.17
C GLY A 27 -2.15 -0.17 -14.43
N LEU A 28 -2.49 -0.08 -13.15
CA LEU A 28 -2.16 1.07 -12.31
C LEU A 28 -0.64 1.22 -12.12
N LEU A 29 0.05 0.12 -11.83
CA LEU A 29 1.48 0.13 -11.56
C LEU A 29 2.31 0.68 -12.74
N ASN A 30 1.92 0.36 -13.97
CA ASN A 30 2.62 0.78 -15.20
C ASN A 30 2.09 2.10 -15.79
N HIS A 31 1.06 2.72 -15.22
CA HIS A 31 0.47 3.93 -15.79
C HIS A 31 1.43 5.14 -15.68
N ALA A 32 1.65 5.84 -16.79
CA ALA A 32 2.59 6.97 -16.84
C ALA A 32 2.15 8.13 -15.93
N ASP A 33 0.84 8.42 -15.90
CA ASP A 33 0.29 9.56 -15.15
C ASP A 33 0.19 9.34 -13.63
N ILE A 34 0.47 8.13 -13.13
CA ILE A 34 0.47 7.89 -11.68
C ILE A 34 1.81 8.33 -11.10
N ALA A 35 1.79 9.37 -10.27
CA ALA A 35 3.02 9.94 -9.70
C ALA A 35 3.64 9.08 -8.58
N GLY A 36 2.85 8.21 -7.94
CA GLY A 36 3.34 7.38 -6.84
C GLY A 36 2.43 6.21 -6.50
N ILE A 37 3.02 5.18 -5.91
CA ILE A 37 2.33 3.98 -5.43
C ILE A 37 2.56 3.84 -3.92
N SER A 38 1.48 3.59 -3.19
CA SER A 38 1.50 3.17 -1.80
C SER A 38 0.85 1.79 -1.72
N PHE A 39 1.57 0.82 -1.18
CA PHE A 39 1.11 -0.57 -1.11
C PHE A 39 1.32 -1.15 0.28
N THR A 40 0.31 -1.88 0.75
CA THR A 40 0.38 -2.71 1.95
C THR A 40 -0.03 -4.13 1.60
N GLY A 41 0.81 -5.11 1.91
CA GLY A 41 0.51 -6.50 1.58
C GLY A 41 1.71 -7.44 1.68
N SER A 42 1.70 -8.49 0.86
CA SER A 42 2.76 -9.50 0.89
C SER A 42 4.08 -8.96 0.36
N SER A 43 5.20 -9.47 0.91
CA SER A 43 6.54 -9.10 0.48
C SER A 43 6.81 -9.47 -0.98
N ASP A 44 6.23 -10.58 -1.47
CA ASP A 44 6.38 -11.01 -2.87
C ASP A 44 5.78 -10.00 -3.85
N ILE A 45 4.57 -9.50 -3.57
CA ILE A 45 3.94 -8.47 -4.40
C ILE A 45 4.68 -7.13 -4.22
N GLY A 46 5.06 -6.78 -3.00
CA GLY A 46 5.84 -5.57 -2.72
C GLY A 46 7.15 -5.51 -3.51
N SER A 47 7.88 -6.62 -3.59
CA SER A 47 9.11 -6.75 -4.39
C SER A 47 8.85 -6.46 -5.87
N ARG A 48 7.79 -7.03 -6.43
CA ARG A 48 7.35 -6.76 -7.81
C ARG A 48 7.01 -5.30 -8.04
N ILE A 49 6.26 -4.68 -7.14
CA ILE A 49 5.90 -3.25 -7.22
C ILE A 49 7.16 -2.38 -7.18
N GLY A 50 8.08 -2.68 -6.26
CA GLY A 50 9.37 -1.98 -6.15
C GLY A 50 10.19 -2.05 -7.43
N GLU A 51 10.28 -3.23 -8.06
CA GLU A 51 10.96 -3.45 -9.35
C GLU A 51 10.39 -2.53 -10.45
N VAL A 52 9.07 -2.49 -10.60
CA VAL A 52 8.42 -1.71 -11.67
C VAL A 52 8.52 -0.21 -11.41
N CYS A 53 8.26 0.25 -10.18
CA CYS A 53 8.43 1.65 -9.81
C CYS A 53 9.86 2.14 -10.05
N GLY A 54 10.86 1.28 -9.76
CA GLY A 54 12.27 1.59 -9.95
C GLY A 54 12.65 1.89 -11.41
N LYS A 55 11.98 1.28 -12.39
CA LYS A 55 12.24 1.50 -13.83
C LYS A 55 11.97 2.94 -14.28
N THR A 56 11.06 3.63 -13.60
CA THR A 56 10.61 4.99 -13.95
C THR A 56 10.90 6.00 -12.84
N LEU A 57 11.60 5.59 -11.78
CA LEU A 57 11.81 6.37 -10.56
C LEU A 57 10.50 6.91 -9.96
N LYS A 58 9.39 6.17 -10.13
CA LYS A 58 8.09 6.50 -9.55
C LYS A 58 8.17 6.39 -8.03
N ARG A 59 7.57 7.35 -7.29
CA ARG A 59 7.57 7.33 -5.83
C ARG A 59 6.91 6.03 -5.34
N CYS A 60 7.57 5.32 -4.43
CA CYS A 60 7.09 4.03 -3.92
C CYS A 60 7.15 4.00 -2.39
N SER A 61 6.05 3.60 -1.75
CA SER A 61 5.96 3.33 -0.31
C SER A 61 5.40 1.93 -0.10
N LEU A 62 6.17 1.07 0.57
CA LEU A 62 5.86 -0.35 0.73
C LEU A 62 5.83 -0.72 2.21
N GLU A 63 4.65 -1.04 2.71
CA GLU A 63 4.45 -1.57 4.06
C GLU A 63 4.19 -3.08 3.95
N LEU A 64 5.18 -3.88 4.31
CA LEU A 64 5.19 -5.31 4.03
C LEU A 64 5.13 -6.14 5.32
N GLY A 65 5.21 -7.46 5.18
CA GLY A 65 5.25 -8.36 6.32
C GLY A 65 6.45 -8.09 7.23
N GLY A 66 6.25 -8.36 8.51
CA GLY A 66 7.31 -8.30 9.52
C GLY A 66 7.34 -9.58 10.35
N LYS A 67 8.50 -9.86 10.95
CA LYS A 67 8.63 -10.87 12.00
C LYS A 67 8.80 -10.14 13.32
N ASN A 68 7.69 -9.60 13.81
CA ASN A 68 7.67 -8.73 14.98
C ASN A 68 7.83 -9.57 16.24
N GLY A 69 9.08 -9.75 16.68
CA GLY A 69 9.39 -10.46 17.91
C GLY A 69 9.03 -9.62 19.13
N GLN A 70 8.42 -10.26 20.12
CA GLN A 70 8.23 -9.68 21.45
C GLN A 70 9.15 -10.44 22.41
N VAL A 71 9.93 -9.71 23.20
CA VAL A 71 10.87 -10.27 24.18
C VAL A 71 10.44 -9.82 25.57
N VAL A 72 10.12 -10.78 26.43
CA VAL A 72 9.81 -10.54 27.85
C VAL A 72 11.04 -10.91 28.68
N LEU A 73 11.64 -9.91 29.31
CA LEU A 73 12.84 -10.10 30.13
C LEU A 73 12.48 -10.59 31.54
N LYS A 74 13.48 -11.12 32.26
CA LYS A 74 13.29 -11.76 33.58
C LYS A 74 12.68 -10.83 34.65
N ASP A 75 12.82 -9.52 34.46
CA ASP A 75 12.42 -8.44 35.35
C ASP A 75 11.25 -7.61 34.79
N ALA A 76 10.63 -8.08 33.70
CA ALA A 76 9.44 -7.45 33.15
C ALA A 76 8.29 -7.50 34.16
N ASN A 77 7.52 -6.41 34.22
CA ASN A 77 6.22 -6.43 34.89
C ASN A 77 5.26 -7.32 34.09
N LEU A 78 4.87 -8.46 34.65
CA LEU A 78 4.01 -9.43 33.98
C LEU A 78 2.53 -9.04 33.97
N GLU A 79 2.15 -8.04 34.76
CA GLU A 79 0.77 -7.52 34.84
C GLU A 79 0.57 -6.26 33.96
N LEU A 80 1.51 -5.94 33.07
CA LEU A 80 1.45 -4.77 32.19
C LEU A 80 0.37 -4.88 31.11
#